data_AF-A5N8C6-F1
#
_entry.id   AF-A5N8C6-F1
#
_cell.length_a   1.000
_cell.length_b   1.000
_cell.length_c   1.000
_cell.angle_alpha   90.00
_cell.angle_beta   90.00
_cell.angle_gamma   90.00
#
_symmetry.space_group_name_H-M   'P 1'
#
loop_
_entity.id
_entity.type
_entity.pdbx_description
1 polymer ?
#
loop_
_entity_poly.entity_id
_entity_poly.type
_entity_poly.pdbx_seq_one_letter_code
_entity_poly.pdbx_strand_id
1 'polypeptide(L)'
;MGYTWLPIVVFIPCGVIADLVLKSGNYKSFRKNVIGFWLFSCGMIGCQAPMWVMADTYMAGVSQSMGEQYAAGLAKYMPPWMGIAAVAILLVGSILGALLGRKMLKKHFERAGIV
;
A
#
# COMPACT_ATOMS: atom_id res chain seq x y z
N MET A 1 13.35 -10.21 5.24
CA MET A 1 12.85 -8.84 5.47
C MET A 1 12.51 -8.71 6.94
N GLY A 2 13.41 -8.15 7.75
CA GLY A 2 13.17 -7.93 9.19
C GLY A 2 12.32 -6.68 9.38
N TYR A 3 11.02 -6.77 9.10
CA TYR A 3 10.10 -5.68 9.41
C TYR A 3 9.77 -5.69 10.91
N THR A 4 9.55 -4.53 11.49
CA THR A 4 9.11 -4.39 12.88
C THR A 4 7.67 -4.90 13.06
N TRP A 5 7.08 -4.74 14.24
CA TRP A 5 5.67 -5.05 14.51
C TRP A 5 4.69 -4.04 13.89
N LEU A 6 5.18 -2.89 13.42
CA LEU A 6 4.37 -1.79 12.86
C LEU A 6 3.52 -2.16 11.63
N PRO A 7 3.99 -2.97 10.66
CA PRO A 7 3.18 -3.33 9.51
C PRO A 7 1.96 -4.16 9.92
N ILE A 8 2.07 -5.03 10.94
CA ILE A 8 0.94 -5.82 11.43
C ILE A 8 -0.15 -4.90 11.96
N VAL A 9 0.25 -3.89 12.75
CA VAL A 9 -0.67 -2.92 13.35
C VAL A 9 -1.34 -2.03 12.32
N VAL A 10 -0.71 -1.79 11.16
CA VAL A 10 -1.32 -0.99 10.09
C VAL A 10 -2.14 -1.87 9.13
N PHE A 11 -1.65 -3.06 8.77
CA PHE A 11 -2.34 -3.96 7.83
C PHE A 11 -3.64 -4.51 8.37
N ILE A 12 -3.70 -4.89 9.66
CA ILE A 12 -4.93 -5.43 10.26
C ILE A 12 -6.10 -4.44 10.13
N PRO A 13 -6.02 -3.19 10.63
CA PRO A 13 -7.11 -2.25 10.49
C PRO A 13 -7.39 -1.87 9.03
N CYS A 14 -6.36 -1.67 8.20
CA CYS A 14 -6.56 -1.42 6.77
C CYS A 14 -7.33 -2.55 6.07
N GLY A 15 -7.01 -3.80 6.40
CA GLY A 15 -7.70 -4.99 5.88
C GLY A 15 -9.14 -5.08 6.36
N VAL A 16 -9.39 -4.86 7.66
CA VAL A 16 -10.75 -4.86 8.21
C VAL A 16 -11.60 -3.74 7.57
N ILE A 17 -11.05 -2.53 7.46
CA ILE A 17 -11.76 -1.40 6.83
C ILE A 17 -12.03 -1.70 5.34
N ALA A 18 -11.06 -2.27 4.63
CA ALA A 18 -11.23 -2.67 3.24
C ALA A 18 -12.38 -3.69 3.07
N ASP A 19 -12.43 -4.71 3.93
CA ASP A 19 -13.52 -5.71 3.90
C ASP A 19 -14.88 -5.10 4.23
N LEU A 20 -14.97 -4.21 5.23
CA LEU A 20 -16.22 -3.49 5.54
C LEU A 20 -16.72 -2.65 4.35
N VAL A 21 -15.81 -1.98 3.63
CA VAL A 21 -16.16 -1.22 2.42
C VAL A 21 -16.65 -2.15 1.31
N LEU A 22 -15.98 -3.27 1.08
CA LEU A 22 -16.40 -4.29 0.12
C LEU A 22 -17.80 -4.85 0.46
N LYS A 23 -18.02 -5.20 1.74
CA LYS A 23 -19.29 -5.68 2.28
C LYS A 23 -20.41 -4.67 2.09
N SER A 24 -20.15 -3.39 2.32
CA SER A 24 -21.13 -2.32 2.08
C SER A 24 -21.58 -2.22 0.61
N GLY A 25 -20.83 -2.80 -0.32
CA GLY A 25 -21.15 -2.89 -1.76
C GLY A 25 -21.73 -4.23 -2.18
N ASN A 26 -22.06 -5.11 -1.22
CA ASN A 26 -22.40 -6.51 -1.44
C ASN A 26 -21.38 -7.23 -2.35
N TYR A 27 -20.12 -6.80 -2.32
CA TYR A 27 -19.02 -7.32 -3.17
C TYR A 27 -19.27 -7.22 -4.69
N LYS A 28 -20.34 -6.54 -5.14
CA LYS A 28 -20.72 -6.44 -6.56
C LYS A 28 -20.32 -5.11 -7.20
N SER A 29 -20.15 -4.06 -6.40
CA SER A 29 -19.86 -2.72 -6.91
C SER A 29 -18.38 -2.55 -7.24
N PHE A 30 -18.06 -2.34 -8.52
CA PHE A 30 -16.69 -2.08 -8.96
C PHE A 30 -16.07 -0.88 -8.25
N ARG A 31 -16.83 0.19 -8.01
CA ARG A 31 -16.32 1.39 -7.29
C ARG A 31 -15.90 1.05 -5.87
N LYS A 32 -16.69 0.24 -5.15
CA LYS A 32 -16.35 -0.17 -3.78
C LYS A 32 -15.19 -1.17 -3.76
N ASN A 33 -15.07 -2.01 -4.78
CA ASN A 33 -13.90 -2.89 -4.92
C ASN A 33 -12.61 -2.08 -5.12
N VAL A 34 -12.63 -1.02 -5.93
CA VAL A 34 -11.48 -0.11 -6.11
C VAL A 34 -11.12 0.58 -4.79
N ILE A 35 -12.10 1.10 -4.06
CA ILE A 35 -11.86 1.78 -2.78
C ILE A 35 -11.32 0.79 -1.72
N GLY A 36 -11.89 -0.42 -1.63
CA GLY A 36 -11.39 -1.46 -0.73
C GLY A 36 -9.96 -1.89 -1.08
N PHE A 37 -9.65 -2.04 -2.37
CA PHE A 37 -8.30 -2.34 -2.83
C PHE A 37 -7.30 -1.23 -2.49
N TRP A 38 -7.71 0.04 -2.63
CA TRP A 38 -6.89 1.17 -2.21
C TRP A 38 -6.63 1.20 -0.70
N LEU A 39 -7.67 1.02 0.11
CA LEU A 39 -7.55 0.99 1.57
C LEU A 39 -6.64 -0.15 2.06
N PHE A 40 -6.75 -1.33 1.44
CA PHE A 40 -5.84 -2.43 1.68
C PHE A 40 -4.41 -2.08 1.27
N SER A 41 -4.23 -1.44 0.10
CA SER A 41 -2.92 -1.03 -0.41
C SER A 41 -2.24 0.00 0.49
N CYS A 42 -3.00 0.89 1.14
CA CYS A 42 -2.48 1.81 2.16
C CYS A 42 -1.82 1.09 3.34
N GLY A 43 -2.17 -0.18 3.60
CA GLY A 43 -1.51 -1.02 4.59
C GLY A 43 0.00 -1.15 4.37
N MET A 44 0.45 -1.09 3.10
CA MET A 44 1.87 -1.16 2.73
C MET A 44 2.70 0.00 3.29
N ILE A 45 2.08 1.15 3.59
CA ILE A 45 2.76 2.27 4.25
C ILE A 45 3.29 1.85 5.61
N GLY A 46 2.62 0.90 6.28
CA GLY A 46 3.08 0.31 7.55
C GLY A 46 4.46 -0.35 7.47
N CYS A 47 4.85 -0.89 6.31
CA CYS A 47 6.20 -1.43 6.09
C CYS A 47 7.27 -0.34 6.12
N GLN A 48 6.94 0.86 5.62
CA GLN A 48 7.83 2.00 5.57
C GLN A 48 7.68 2.94 6.78
N ALA A 49 6.66 2.74 7.61
CA ALA A 49 6.38 3.54 8.80
C ALA A 49 7.56 3.71 9.78
N PRO A 50 8.45 2.72 10.02
CA PRO A 50 9.61 2.92 10.90
C PRO A 50 10.49 4.10 10.49
N MET A 51 10.55 4.41 9.19
CA MET A 51 11.34 5.52 8.68
C MET A 51 10.83 6.90 9.11
N TRP A 52 9.54 7.04 9.41
CA TRP A 52 8.96 8.30 9.89
C TRP A 52 8.67 8.30 11.39
N VAL A 53 8.17 7.19 11.92
CA VAL A 53 7.76 7.06 13.34
C VAL A 53 8.95 6.79 14.25
N MET A 54 9.95 6.06 13.75
CA MET A 54 11.17 5.69 14.46
C MET A 54 12.39 6.19 13.67
N ALA A 55 12.30 7.41 13.15
CA ALA A 55 13.24 7.96 12.18
C ALA A 55 14.69 7.89 12.69
N ASP A 56 14.95 8.26 13.94
CA ASP A 56 16.31 8.27 14.50
C ASP A 56 16.93 6.87 14.55
N THR A 57 16.20 5.87 15.05
CA THR A 57 16.70 4.50 15.16
C THR A 57 16.80 3.82 13.79
N TYR A 58 15.86 4.11 12.90
CA TYR A 58 15.88 3.62 11.53
C TYR A 58 17.03 4.24 10.73
N MET A 59 17.26 5.54 10.81
CA MET A 59 18.38 6.21 10.14
C MET A 59 19.73 5.76 10.70
N ALA A 60 19.85 5.54 12.01
CA ALA A 60 21.06 4.97 12.62
C ALA A 60 21.35 3.53 12.14
N GLY A 61 20.31 2.69 12.02
CA GLY A 61 20.44 1.35 11.45
C GLY A 61 20.83 1.40 9.97
N VAL A 62 20.26 2.34 9.20
CA VAL A 62 20.58 2.54 7.79
C VAL A 62 22.01 3.06 7.61
N SER A 63 22.47 4.01 8.41
CA SER A 63 23.84 4.52 8.33
C SER A 63 24.86 3.45 8.69
N GLN A 64 24.59 2.63 9.72
CA GLN A 64 25.45 1.52 10.11
C GLN A 64 25.51 0.42 9.04
N SER A 65 24.39 0.15 8.34
CA SER A 65 24.29 -0.96 7.40
C SER A 65 24.70 -0.58 5.96
N MET A 66 24.39 0.65 5.54
CA MET A 66 24.50 1.11 4.15
C MET A 66 25.36 2.38 3.98
N GLY A 67 25.86 2.95 5.09
CA GLY A 67 26.71 4.13 5.10
C GLY A 67 25.95 5.46 5.19
N GLU A 68 26.64 6.50 5.65
CA GLU A 68 26.02 7.81 5.88
C GLU A 68 25.54 8.51 4.61
N GLN A 69 26.24 8.33 3.48
CA GLN A 69 25.83 8.92 2.20
C GLN A 69 24.46 8.40 1.74
N TYR A 70 24.19 7.12 1.96
CA TYR A 70 22.88 6.54 1.66
C TYR A 70 21.81 7.05 2.61
N ALA A 71 22.10 7.11 3.92
CA ALA A 71 21.17 7.64 4.93
C ALA A 71 20.80 9.12 4.65
N ALA A 72 21.77 9.96 4.28
CA ALA A 72 21.53 11.35 3.92
C ALA A 72 20.69 11.49 2.64
N GLY A 73 20.95 10.65 1.63
CA GLY A 73 20.12 10.58 0.42
C GLY A 73 18.68 10.15 0.74
N LEU A 74 18.53 9.13 1.58
CA LEU A 74 17.23 8.61 1.98
C LEU A 74 16.43 9.68 2.73
N ALA A 75 17.02 10.38 3.70
CA ALA A 75 16.37 11.48 4.41
C ALA A 75 15.94 12.62 3.49
N LYS A 76 16.74 12.92 2.45
CA LYS A 76 16.43 13.95 1.46
C LYS A 76 15.23 13.58 0.57
N TYR A 77 15.13 12.32 0.14
CA TYR A 77 14.08 11.86 -0.76
C TYR A 77 12.83 11.34 -0.05
N MET A 78 12.91 11.03 1.25
CA MET A 78 11.79 10.56 2.06
C MET A 78 11.41 11.53 3.19
N PRO A 79 11.08 12.80 2.87
CA PRO A 79 10.56 13.73 3.86
C PRO A 79 9.21 13.25 4.43
N PRO A 80 8.76 13.74 5.59
CA PRO A 80 7.52 13.29 6.23
C PRO A 80 6.26 13.40 5.34
N TRP A 81 6.21 14.40 4.46
CA TRP A 81 5.09 14.58 3.53
C TRP A 81 5.01 13.48 2.46
N MET A 82 6.11 12.76 2.20
CA MET A 82 6.14 11.65 1.23
C MET A 82 5.20 10.52 1.65
N GLY A 83 4.96 10.33 2.96
CA GLY A 83 3.96 9.38 3.44
C GLY A 83 2.54 9.74 2.99
N ILE A 84 2.20 11.03 2.99
CA ILE A 84 0.91 11.53 2.51
C ILE A 84 0.84 11.41 0.98
N ALA A 85 1.92 11.74 0.28
CA ALA A 85 2.00 11.58 -1.18
C ALA A 85 1.85 10.11 -1.60
N ALA A 86 2.41 9.17 -0.83
CA ALA A 86 2.29 7.74 -1.07
C ALA A 86 0.83 7.27 -1.05
N VAL A 87 -0.02 7.81 -0.17
CA VAL A 87 -1.47 7.50 -0.15
C VAL A 87 -2.13 7.86 -1.48
N ALA A 88 -1.78 9.02 -2.06
CA ALA A 88 -2.31 9.45 -3.35
C ALA A 88 -1.76 8.61 -4.52
N ILE A 89 -0.47 8.25 -4.48
CA ILE A 89 0.15 7.36 -5.48
C ILE A 89 -0.51 5.99 -5.44
N LEU A 90 -0.76 5.44 -4.24
CA LEU A 90 -1.46 4.18 -4.07
C LEU A 90 -2.89 4.26 -4.61
N LEU A 91 -3.59 5.41 -4.49
CA LEU A 91 -4.92 5.56 -5.08
C LEU A 91 -4.87 5.40 -6.60
N VAL A 92 -3.94 6.10 -7.26
CA VAL A 92 -3.76 6.01 -8.71
C VAL A 92 -3.36 4.58 -9.11
N GLY A 93 -2.40 3.98 -8.41
CA GLY A 93 -1.96 2.60 -8.64
C GLY A 93 -3.08 1.58 -8.45
N SER A 94 -3.90 1.74 -7.42
CA SER A 94 -5.04 0.86 -7.15
C SER A 94 -6.13 0.99 -8.22
N ILE A 95 -6.41 2.20 -8.72
CA ILE A 95 -7.34 2.41 -9.84
C ILE A 95 -6.84 1.69 -11.09
N LEU A 96 -5.57 1.92 -11.47
CA LEU A 96 -4.97 1.31 -12.65
C LEU A 96 -4.93 -0.22 -12.53
N GLY A 97 -4.51 -0.74 -11.38
CA GLY A 97 -4.47 -2.17 -11.09
C GLY A 97 -5.85 -2.83 -11.14
N ALA A 98 -6.87 -2.19 -10.55
CA ALA A 98 -8.24 -2.70 -10.58
C ALA A 98 -8.85 -2.70 -11.99
N LEU A 99 -8.57 -1.67 -12.80
CA LEU A 99 -9.00 -1.61 -14.20
C LEU A 99 -8.33 -2.70 -15.05
N LEU A 100 -7.01 -2.87 -14.88
CA LEU A 100 -6.24 -3.91 -15.57
C LEU A 100 -6.73 -5.30 -15.17
N GLY A 101 -6.91 -5.55 -13.88
CA GLY A 101 -7.45 -6.81 -13.36
C GLY A 101 -8.83 -7.12 -13.93
N ARG A 102 -9.74 -6.12 -13.98
CA ARG A 102 -11.07 -6.29 -14.57
C ARG A 102 -11.00 -6.63 -16.06
N LYS A 103 -10.14 -5.95 -16.82
CA LYS A 103 -9.98 -6.19 -18.27
C LYS A 103 -9.41 -7.58 -18.54
N MET A 104 -8.43 -8.01 -17.75
CA MET A 104 -7.84 -9.35 -17.86
C MET A 104 -8.86 -10.43 -17.50
N LEU A 105 -9.57 -10.30 -16.38
CA LEU A 105 -10.59 -11.26 -15.97
C LEU A 105 -11.68 -11.39 -17.04
N LYS A 106 -12.22 -10.28 -17.54
CA LYS A 106 -13.21 -10.29 -18.62
C LYS A 106 -12.69 -11.05 -19.85
N LYS A 107 -11.47 -10.74 -20.31
CA LYS A 107 -10.84 -11.43 -21.44
C LYS A 107 -10.67 -12.95 -21.20
N HIS A 108 -10.34 -13.35 -19.98
CA HIS A 108 -10.18 -14.77 -19.63
C HIS A 108 -11.52 -15.51 -19.51
N PHE A 109 -12.54 -14.88 -18.93
CA PHE A 109 -13.88 -15.47 -18.81
C PHE A 109 -14.61 -15.58 -20.16
N GLU A 110 -14.45 -14.58 -21.04
CA GLU A 110 -14.94 -14.64 -22.44
C GLU A 110 -14.28 -15.78 -23.20
N ARG A 111 -12.96 -15.95 -23.05
CA ARG A 111 -12.24 -17.09 -23.66
C ARG A 111 -12.68 -18.45 -23.13
N ALA A 112 -13.17 -18.51 -21.90
CA ALA A 112 -13.64 -19.74 -21.27
C ALA A 112 -15.14 -20.03 -21.54
N GLY A 113 -15.85 -19.15 -22.25
CA GLY A 113 -17.28 -19.29 -22.54
C GLY A 113 -18.18 -19.15 -21.31
N ILE A 114 -17.67 -18.55 -20.23
CA ILE A 114 -18.43 -18.33 -18.97
C ILE A 114 -19.24 -17.02 -19.06
N VAL A 115 -18.76 -16.05 -19.86
CA VAL A 115 -19.38 -14.74 -20.10
C VAL A 115 -19.30 -14.41 -21.59
#